data_AF-A0A7G6WHR9-F1
#
_entry.id   AF-A0A7G6WHR9-F1
#
_cell.length_a   1.000
_cell.length_b   1.000
_cell.length_c   1.000
_cell.angle_alpha   90.00
_cell.angle_beta   90.00
_cell.angle_gamma   90.00
#
_symmetry.space_group_name_H-M   'P 1'
#
loop_
_entity.id
_entity.type
_entity.pdbx_description
1 polymer ?
#
loop_
_entity_poly.entity_id
_entity_poly.type
_entity_poly.pdbx_seq_one_letter_code
_entity_poly.pdbx_strand_id
1 'polypeptide(L)'
;MDTLIEIPGDRTAAKFAYASAGLGVVGVATLGAMFAIEVPRNGPYIFGTINDATGGVFQLTIIPVIVQVHCRLRRTPGSEAAKWLVIAASAAGSASSFLLVAKKLDFNVSTGISVGAMVVQAGWFLLAHRALLKSGGYPRDLARLGEFIGGALVVGLPLAALTALEPAPAWIRWGIGGAGIAVGAAAWVAWPYWYFLAGRHLSHVPREVRGGVPRPRRRNIGAGY
;
A
#
# COMPACT_ATOMS: atom_id res chain seq x y z
N MET A 1 -18.77 -13.88 -3.56
CA MET A 1 -18.14 -12.85 -2.70
C MET A 1 -17.93 -13.50 -1.35
N ASP A 2 -16.71 -14.02 -1.12
CA ASP A 2 -16.37 -14.68 0.14
C ASP A 2 -16.17 -13.60 1.21
N THR A 3 -17.08 -13.54 2.17
CA THR A 3 -17.00 -12.60 3.30
C THR A 3 -15.94 -13.09 4.27
N LEU A 4 -14.88 -12.30 4.45
CA LEU A 4 -13.89 -12.58 5.50
C LEU A 4 -14.52 -12.48 6.89
N ILE A 5 -13.92 -13.21 7.82
CA ILE A 5 -14.14 -13.00 9.26
C ILE A 5 -13.64 -11.59 9.60
N GLU A 6 -14.53 -10.74 10.13
CA GLU A 6 -14.16 -9.40 10.62
C GLU A 6 -13.19 -9.56 11.80
N ILE A 7 -12.06 -8.87 11.74
CA ILE A 7 -11.05 -8.84 12.80
C ILE A 7 -11.11 -7.48 13.48
N PRO A 8 -11.00 -7.39 14.81
CA PRO A 8 -10.88 -6.10 15.50
C PRO A 8 -9.84 -5.20 14.82
N GLY A 9 -10.23 -3.96 14.52
CA GLY A 9 -9.39 -2.99 13.82
C GLY A 9 -9.70 -2.82 12.33
N ASP A 10 -10.50 -3.70 11.71
CA ASP A 10 -10.85 -3.62 10.28
C ASP A 10 -11.43 -2.26 9.87
N ARG A 11 -12.39 -1.72 10.65
CA ARG A 11 -13.00 -0.41 10.36
C ARG A 11 -12.01 0.75 10.43
N THR A 12 -11.06 0.69 11.38
CA THR A 12 -10.02 1.73 11.49
C THR A 12 -9.09 1.64 10.30
N ALA A 13 -8.58 0.44 10.01
CA ALA A 13 -7.75 0.19 8.84
C ALA A 13 -8.46 0.55 7.53
N ALA A 14 -9.77 0.38 7.42
CA ALA A 14 -10.55 0.79 6.25
C ALA A 14 -10.50 2.30 6.01
N LYS A 15 -10.69 3.12 7.06
CA LYS A 15 -10.58 4.58 6.98
C LYS A 15 -9.18 5.00 6.52
N PHE A 16 -8.16 4.37 7.09
CA PHE A 16 -6.77 4.61 6.73
C PHE A 16 -6.44 4.15 5.30
N ALA A 17 -7.03 3.05 4.83
CA ALA A 17 -6.89 2.59 3.45
C ALA A 17 -7.53 3.57 2.46
N TYR A 18 -8.72 4.11 2.74
CA TYR A 18 -9.31 5.16 1.92
C TYR A 18 -8.49 6.46 1.94
N ALA A 19 -7.99 6.87 3.09
CA ALA A 19 -7.09 8.02 3.19
C ALA A 19 -5.81 7.79 2.35
N SER A 20 -5.20 6.62 2.47
CA SER A 20 -4.02 6.22 1.68
C SER A 20 -4.31 6.22 0.18
N ALA A 21 -5.49 5.75 -0.23
CA ALA A 21 -5.90 5.78 -1.64
C ALA A 21 -6.03 7.21 -2.16
N GLY A 22 -6.68 8.09 -1.40
CA GLY A 22 -6.82 9.51 -1.76
C GLY A 22 -5.48 10.22 -1.83
N LEU A 23 -4.63 10.04 -0.82
CA LEU A 23 -3.27 10.61 -0.78
C LEU A 23 -2.42 10.07 -1.93
N GLY A 24 -2.53 8.78 -2.26
CA GLY A 24 -1.84 8.18 -3.39
C GLY A 24 -2.25 8.79 -4.73
N VAL A 25 -3.55 9.04 -4.96
CA VAL A 25 -4.02 9.74 -6.16
C VAL A 25 -3.49 11.16 -6.22
N VAL A 26 -3.52 11.90 -5.10
CA VAL A 26 -2.95 13.25 -5.02
C VAL A 26 -1.47 13.23 -5.35
N GLY A 27 -0.69 12.30 -4.77
CA GLY A 27 0.74 12.15 -5.03
C GLY A 27 1.06 11.87 -6.51
N VAL A 28 0.34 10.94 -7.14
CA VAL A 28 0.51 10.66 -8.57
C VAL A 28 0.21 11.91 -9.42
N ALA A 29 -0.88 12.62 -9.09
CA ALA A 29 -1.27 13.81 -9.83
C ALA A 29 -0.27 14.97 -9.65
N THR A 30 0.20 15.22 -8.44
CA THR A 30 1.16 16.30 -8.14
C THR A 30 2.54 15.97 -8.71
N LEU A 31 3.00 14.73 -8.63
CA LEU A 31 4.25 14.33 -9.29
C LEU A 31 4.15 14.51 -10.82
N GLY A 32 3.05 14.09 -11.42
CA GLY A 32 2.79 14.32 -12.85
C GLY A 32 2.79 15.80 -13.22
N ALA A 33 2.11 16.63 -12.43
CA ALA A 33 2.07 18.08 -12.62
C ALA A 33 3.47 18.72 -12.49
N MET A 34 4.28 18.29 -11.50
CA MET A 34 5.66 18.73 -11.33
C MET A 34 6.48 18.48 -12.60
N PHE A 35 6.47 17.25 -13.12
CA PHE A 35 7.24 16.89 -14.32
C PHE A 35 6.70 17.55 -15.60
N ALA A 36 5.38 17.78 -15.70
CA ALA A 36 4.79 18.38 -16.89
C ALA A 36 4.91 19.91 -16.92
N ILE A 37 4.90 20.59 -15.76
CA ILE A 37 4.73 22.04 -15.67
C ILE A 37 5.99 22.72 -15.12
N GLU A 38 6.59 22.18 -14.06
CA GLU A 38 7.64 22.85 -13.27
C GLU A 38 9.04 22.46 -13.73
N VAL A 39 9.27 21.17 -14.02
CA VAL A 39 10.58 20.68 -14.49
C VAL A 39 11.02 21.37 -15.80
N PRO A 40 10.17 21.52 -16.83
CA PRO A 40 10.58 22.21 -18.07
C PRO A 40 10.90 23.70 -17.87
N ARG A 41 10.37 24.30 -16.79
CA ARG A 41 10.57 25.72 -16.44
C ARG A 41 11.63 25.92 -15.37
N ASN A 42 12.23 24.83 -14.87
CA ASN A 42 13.17 24.84 -13.76
C ASN A 42 12.66 25.58 -12.50
N GLY A 43 11.40 25.35 -12.13
CA GLY A 43 10.81 25.90 -10.89
C GLY A 43 9.31 26.15 -11.00
N PRO A 44 8.62 26.56 -9.90
CA PRO A 44 9.07 26.71 -8.51
C PRO A 44 9.02 25.42 -7.65
N TYR A 45 8.73 24.25 -8.23
CA TYR A 45 8.63 22.95 -7.55
C TYR A 45 7.60 22.90 -6.40
N ILE A 46 6.50 23.66 -6.53
CA ILE A 46 5.37 23.66 -5.59
C ILE A 46 4.68 22.29 -5.63
N PHE A 47 4.45 21.72 -6.82
CA PHE A 47 3.85 20.38 -6.92
C PHE A 47 4.77 19.30 -6.36
N GLY A 48 6.09 19.47 -6.49
CA GLY A 48 7.09 18.62 -5.82
C GLY A 48 6.93 18.66 -4.29
N THR A 49 6.85 19.86 -3.72
CA THR A 49 6.66 20.03 -2.27
C THR A 49 5.34 19.42 -1.78
N ILE A 50 4.25 19.58 -2.55
CA ILE A 50 2.95 18.95 -2.23
C ILE A 50 3.05 17.43 -2.33
N ASN A 51 3.70 16.90 -3.36
CA ASN A 51 3.96 15.47 -3.50
C ASN A 51 4.70 14.91 -2.29
N ASP A 52 5.77 15.58 -1.84
CA ASP A 52 6.58 15.12 -0.72
C ASP A 52 5.80 15.15 0.60
N ALA A 53 5.07 16.24 0.87
CA ALA A 53 4.21 16.33 2.05
C ALA A 53 3.12 15.25 2.04
N THR A 54 2.48 15.04 0.89
CA THR A 54 1.43 14.02 0.70
C THR A 54 2.01 12.63 0.87
N GLY A 55 3.20 12.36 0.32
CA GLY A 55 3.95 11.12 0.50
C GLY A 55 4.27 10.86 1.97
N GLY A 56 4.68 11.89 2.71
CA GLY A 56 4.94 11.79 4.15
C GLY A 56 3.72 11.34 4.94
N VAL A 57 2.55 11.92 4.65
CA VAL A 57 1.28 11.53 5.29
C VAL A 57 0.84 10.14 4.83
N PHE A 58 0.95 9.85 3.52
CA PHE A 58 0.61 8.56 2.94
C PHE A 58 1.34 7.42 3.68
N GLN A 59 2.64 7.56 3.89
CA GLN A 59 3.48 6.59 4.58
C GLN A 59 3.01 6.31 6.02
N LEU A 60 2.42 7.28 6.73
CA LEU A 60 1.82 7.04 8.04
C LEU A 60 0.47 6.34 7.92
N THR A 61 -0.35 6.76 6.96
CA THR A 61 -1.70 6.22 6.80
C THR A 61 -1.72 4.76 6.36
N ILE A 62 -0.68 4.27 5.71
CA ILE A 62 -0.60 2.85 5.31
C ILE A 62 -0.25 1.93 6.49
N ILE A 63 0.31 2.44 7.60
CA ILE A 63 0.77 1.60 8.73
C ILE A 63 -0.38 0.78 9.34
N PRO A 64 -1.56 1.35 9.68
CA PRO A 64 -2.69 0.57 10.17
C PRO A 64 -3.17 -0.48 9.17
N VAL A 65 -3.09 -0.18 7.86
CA VAL A 65 -3.46 -1.12 6.79
C VAL A 65 -2.50 -2.30 6.76
N ILE A 66 -1.19 -2.04 6.82
CA ILE A 66 -0.14 -3.05 6.89
C ILE A 66 -0.37 -3.98 8.09
N VAL A 67 -0.59 -3.41 9.28
CA VAL A 67 -0.85 -4.18 10.50
C VAL A 67 -2.07 -5.09 10.30
N GLN A 68 -3.15 -4.55 9.74
CA GLN A 68 -4.41 -5.27 9.58
C GLN A 68 -4.37 -6.38 8.51
N VAL A 69 -3.61 -6.16 7.44
CA VAL A 69 -3.28 -7.21 6.45
C VAL A 69 -2.41 -8.28 7.10
N HIS A 70 -1.44 -7.89 7.92
CA HIS A 70 -0.54 -8.82 8.60
C HIS A 70 -1.25 -9.73 9.60
N CYS A 71 -2.29 -9.24 10.28
CA CYS A 71 -3.13 -10.05 11.17
C CYS A 71 -3.79 -11.26 10.47
N ARG A 72 -3.88 -11.24 9.14
CA ARG A 72 -4.45 -12.32 8.31
C ARG A 72 -3.39 -13.30 7.80
N LEU A 73 -2.11 -13.04 8.05
CA LEU A 73 -1.01 -13.94 7.72
C LEU A 73 -0.78 -14.94 8.86
N ARG A 74 -0.19 -16.09 8.51
CA ARG A 74 0.28 -17.05 9.50
C ARG A 74 1.40 -16.42 10.32
N ARG A 75 1.24 -16.35 11.64
CA ARG A 75 2.27 -15.84 12.55
C ARG A 75 3.48 -16.77 12.56
N THR A 76 4.56 -16.33 11.93
CA THR A 76 5.88 -16.94 11.99
C THR A 76 6.89 -15.86 12.37
N PRO A 77 8.06 -16.20 12.93
CA PRO A 77 9.10 -15.21 13.24
C PRO A 77 9.48 -14.34 12.03
N GLY A 78 9.57 -14.95 10.83
CA GLY A 78 9.85 -14.21 9.59
C GLY A 78 8.72 -13.27 9.17
N SER A 79 7.46 -13.67 9.36
CA SER A 79 6.31 -12.79 9.09
C SER A 79 6.34 -11.59 10.04
N GLU A 80 6.51 -11.81 11.34
CA GLU A 80 6.57 -10.74 12.34
C GLU A 80 7.75 -9.77 12.10
N ALA A 81 8.92 -10.29 11.74
CA ALA A 81 10.06 -9.45 11.34
C ALA A 81 9.73 -8.60 10.11
N ALA A 82 9.12 -9.20 9.08
CA ALA A 82 8.71 -8.47 7.87
C ALA A 82 7.68 -7.36 8.18
N LYS A 83 6.75 -7.60 9.11
CA LYS A 83 5.79 -6.58 9.58
C LYS A 83 6.52 -5.37 10.17
N TRP A 84 7.43 -5.59 11.11
CA TRP A 84 8.15 -4.49 11.75
C TRP A 84 9.09 -3.78 10.79
N LEU A 85 9.72 -4.52 9.87
CA LEU A 85 10.56 -3.94 8.83
C LEU A 85 9.78 -2.97 7.94
N VAL A 86 8.60 -3.38 7.44
CA VAL A 86 7.80 -2.50 6.57
C VAL A 86 7.21 -1.31 7.33
N ILE A 87 6.85 -1.49 8.62
CA ILE A 87 6.39 -0.38 9.47
C ILE A 87 7.53 0.62 9.70
N ALA A 88 8.72 0.15 10.06
CA ALA A 88 9.89 0.99 10.27
C ALA A 88 10.30 1.72 9.00
N ALA A 89 10.30 1.04 7.85
CA ALA A 89 10.55 1.64 6.55
C ALA A 89 9.52 2.73 6.20
N SER A 90 8.24 2.49 6.50
CA SER A 90 7.18 3.48 6.26
C SER A 90 7.34 4.70 7.18
N ALA A 91 7.64 4.49 8.46
CA ALA A 91 7.94 5.58 9.40
C ALA A 91 9.18 6.39 8.98
N ALA A 92 10.25 5.71 8.54
CA ALA A 92 11.46 6.37 8.05
C ALA A 92 11.19 7.18 6.77
N GLY A 93 10.42 6.64 5.82
CA GLY A 93 10.01 7.36 4.62
C GLY A 93 9.14 8.58 4.94
N SER A 94 8.24 8.46 5.92
CA SER A 94 7.44 9.59 6.41
C SER A 94 8.31 10.70 7.02
N ALA A 95 9.18 10.33 7.96
CA ALA A 95 10.10 11.27 8.61
C ALA A 95 11.01 11.95 7.58
N SER A 96 11.55 11.19 6.63
CA SER A 96 12.37 11.72 5.54
C SER A 96 11.61 12.75 4.70
N SER A 97 10.36 12.45 4.33
CA SER A 97 9.52 13.36 3.52
C SER A 97 9.25 14.68 4.26
N PHE A 98 8.92 14.62 5.56
CA PHE A 98 8.69 15.84 6.35
C PHE A 98 9.98 16.63 6.59
N LEU A 99 11.11 15.96 6.80
CA LEU A 99 12.40 16.64 6.93
C LEU A 99 12.81 17.32 5.61
N LEU A 100 12.51 16.71 4.45
CA LEU A 100 12.72 17.32 3.15
C LEU A 100 11.86 18.59 2.98
N VAL A 101 10.56 18.50 3.26
CA VAL A 101 9.64 19.65 3.20
C VAL A 101 10.07 20.78 4.15
N ALA A 102 10.57 20.43 5.34
CA ALA A 102 11.12 21.37 6.31
C ALA A 102 12.51 21.92 5.92
N LYS A 103 13.06 21.51 4.78
CA LYS A 103 14.41 21.85 4.29
C LYS A 103 15.52 21.47 5.28
N LYS A 104 15.31 20.39 6.04
CA LYS A 104 16.25 19.82 7.01
C LYS A 104 16.99 18.58 6.47
N LEU A 105 16.57 18.06 5.33
CA LEU A 105 17.20 16.93 4.65
C LEU A 105 17.41 17.25 3.18
N ASP A 106 18.56 16.86 2.64
CA ASP A 106 18.86 17.00 1.21
C ASP A 106 17.93 16.13 0.35
N PHE A 107 17.58 16.62 -0.84
CA PHE A 107 16.69 15.92 -1.76
C PHE A 107 17.21 14.54 -2.15
N ASN A 108 18.52 14.40 -2.42
CA ASN A 108 19.09 13.10 -2.82
C ASN A 108 19.05 12.09 -1.68
N VAL A 109 19.33 12.55 -0.45
CA VAL A 109 19.26 11.72 0.75
C VAL A 109 17.82 11.29 1.00
N SER A 110 16.86 12.21 0.88
CA SER A 110 15.44 11.89 1.06
C SER A 110 14.91 10.94 -0.01
N THR A 111 15.33 11.15 -1.26
CA THR A 111 15.02 10.25 -2.38
C THR A 111 15.55 8.85 -2.11
N GLY A 112 16.80 8.71 -1.66
CA GLY A 112 17.38 7.43 -1.30
C GLY A 112 16.60 6.69 -0.21
N ILE A 113 16.20 7.40 0.86
CA ILE A 113 15.38 6.82 1.93
C ILE A 113 14.01 6.41 1.40
N SER A 114 13.37 7.24 0.58
CA SER A 114 12.04 6.99 0.02
C SER A 114 12.03 5.80 -0.94
N VAL A 115 13.04 5.70 -1.82
CA VAL A 115 13.23 4.54 -2.70
C VAL A 115 13.49 3.27 -1.88
N GLY A 116 14.34 3.35 -0.85
CA GLY A 116 14.59 2.22 0.06
C GLY A 116 13.30 1.74 0.75
N ALA A 117 12.50 2.68 1.27
CA ALA A 117 11.21 2.37 1.87
C ALA A 117 10.24 1.74 0.86
N MET A 118 10.19 2.26 -0.36
CA MET A 118 9.38 1.72 -1.46
C MET A 118 9.79 0.29 -1.82
N VAL A 119 11.08 -0.03 -1.87
CA VAL A 119 11.57 -1.40 -2.13
C VAL A 119 11.14 -2.36 -1.02
N VAL A 120 11.26 -1.95 0.25
CA VAL A 120 10.79 -2.76 1.39
C VAL A 120 9.29 -3.01 1.31
N GLN A 121 8.51 -1.97 1.02
CA GLN A 121 7.06 -2.08 0.86
C GLN A 121 6.66 -2.95 -0.33
N ALA A 122 7.35 -2.84 -1.47
CA ALA A 122 7.11 -3.67 -2.65
C ALA A 122 7.41 -5.15 -2.37
N GLY A 123 8.53 -5.43 -1.69
CA GLY A 123 8.88 -6.77 -1.24
C GLY A 123 7.84 -7.34 -0.27
N TRP A 124 7.37 -6.53 0.68
CA TRP A 124 6.27 -6.91 1.57
C TRP A 124 4.98 -7.18 0.78
N PHE A 125 4.59 -6.32 -0.17
CA PHE A 125 3.42 -6.51 -1.02
C PHE A 125 3.47 -7.84 -1.76
N LEU A 126 4.60 -8.17 -2.38
CA LEU A 126 4.80 -9.44 -3.09
C LEU A 126 4.65 -10.63 -2.14
N LEU A 127 5.41 -10.64 -1.03
CA LEU A 127 5.49 -11.81 -0.15
C LEU A 127 4.22 -12.02 0.69
N ALA A 128 3.66 -10.94 1.24
CA ALA A 128 2.44 -11.00 2.04
C ALA A 128 1.27 -11.49 1.19
N HIS A 129 1.06 -10.93 0.01
CA HIS A 129 -0.09 -11.31 -0.81
C HIS A 129 0.06 -12.70 -1.42
N ARG A 130 1.27 -13.13 -1.77
CA ARG A 130 1.52 -14.52 -2.17
C ARG A 130 1.21 -15.50 -1.03
N ALA A 131 1.50 -15.14 0.21
CA ALA A 131 1.12 -15.94 1.38
C ALA A 131 -0.40 -15.95 1.62
N LEU A 132 -1.08 -14.81 1.44
CA LEU A 132 -2.55 -14.72 1.53
C LEU A 132 -3.25 -15.54 0.44
N LEU A 133 -2.70 -15.60 -0.78
CA LEU A 133 -3.23 -16.46 -1.85
C LEU A 133 -3.16 -17.94 -1.49
N LYS A 134 -2.10 -18.35 -0.79
CA LYS A 134 -1.91 -19.74 -0.34
C LYS A 134 -2.82 -20.10 0.82
N SER A 135 -3.17 -19.16 1.70
CA SER A 135 -4.02 -19.44 2.87
C SER A 135 -5.51 -19.51 2.53
N GLY A 136 -5.95 -18.93 1.41
CA GLY A 136 -7.33 -18.97 0.95
C GLY A 136 -8.33 -18.12 1.76
N GLY A 137 -7.89 -17.52 2.86
CA GLY A 137 -8.70 -16.65 3.74
C GLY A 137 -8.62 -15.16 3.41
N TYR A 138 -8.36 -14.80 2.15
CA TYR A 138 -8.29 -13.41 1.69
C TYR A 138 -8.84 -13.30 0.25
N PRO A 139 -9.48 -12.18 -0.14
CA PRO A 139 -9.97 -12.00 -1.50
C PRO A 139 -8.86 -12.21 -2.53
N ARG A 140 -9.05 -13.20 -3.41
CA ARG A 140 -8.06 -13.59 -4.42
C ARG A 140 -7.66 -12.44 -5.32
N ASP A 141 -8.62 -11.62 -5.75
CA ASP A 141 -8.36 -10.49 -6.66
C ASP A 141 -7.51 -9.41 -5.99
N LEU A 142 -7.79 -9.10 -4.72
CA LEU A 142 -7.01 -8.14 -3.95
C LEU A 142 -5.59 -8.65 -3.67
N ALA A 143 -5.45 -9.95 -3.38
CA ALA A 143 -4.14 -10.54 -3.21
C ALA A 143 -3.34 -10.63 -4.52
N ARG A 144 -3.96 -11.01 -5.64
CA ARG A 144 -3.30 -11.02 -6.96
C ARG A 144 -2.83 -9.63 -7.36
N LEU A 145 -3.67 -8.61 -7.15
CA LEU A 145 -3.28 -7.24 -7.43
C LEU A 145 -2.10 -6.80 -6.55
N GLY A 146 -2.13 -7.13 -5.25
CA GLY A 146 -1.02 -6.82 -4.35
C GLY A 146 0.28 -7.57 -4.71
N GLU A 147 0.18 -8.84 -5.08
CA GLU A 147 1.30 -9.65 -5.58
C GLU A 147 1.89 -9.05 -6.86
N PHE A 148 1.03 -8.65 -7.80
CA PHE A 148 1.43 -8.01 -9.05
C PHE A 148 2.15 -6.68 -8.79
N ILE A 149 1.59 -5.78 -7.97
CA ILE A 149 2.22 -4.49 -7.65
C ILE A 149 3.60 -4.71 -7.03
N GLY A 150 3.71 -5.59 -6.03
CA GLY A 150 4.97 -5.89 -5.37
C GLY A 150 6.00 -6.48 -6.34
N GLY A 151 5.61 -7.47 -7.14
CA GLY A 151 6.50 -8.10 -8.12
C GLY A 151 6.95 -7.12 -9.22
N ALA A 152 6.01 -6.34 -9.74
CA ALA A 152 6.27 -5.34 -10.76
C ALA A 152 7.22 -4.25 -10.28
N LEU A 153 7.12 -3.79 -9.02
CA LEU A 153 8.06 -2.80 -8.46
C LEU A 153 9.43 -3.41 -8.13
N VAL A 154 9.48 -4.61 -7.55
CA VAL A 154 10.75 -5.30 -7.23
C VAL A 154 11.59 -5.54 -8.48
N VAL A 155 10.95 -5.86 -9.61
CA VAL A 155 11.64 -6.05 -10.91
C VAL A 155 11.80 -4.71 -11.64
N GLY A 156 10.74 -3.92 -11.71
CA GLY A 156 10.70 -2.68 -12.48
C GLY A 156 11.69 -1.63 -12.01
N LEU A 157 11.93 -1.50 -10.71
CA LEU A 157 12.87 -0.50 -10.17
C LEU A 157 14.33 -0.77 -10.59
N PRO A 158 14.91 -1.97 -10.40
CA PRO A 158 16.23 -2.30 -10.92
C PRO A 158 16.35 -2.13 -12.43
N LEU A 159 15.31 -2.51 -13.19
CA LEU A 159 15.32 -2.34 -14.64
C LEU A 159 15.30 -0.86 -15.01
N ALA A 160 14.44 -0.04 -14.39
CA ALA A 160 14.40 1.40 -14.61
C ALA A 160 15.74 2.08 -14.28
N ALA A 161 16.47 1.61 -13.26
CA ALA A 161 17.80 2.12 -12.93
C ALA A 161 18.82 1.93 -14.07
N LEU A 162 18.62 0.96 -14.96
CA LEU A 162 19.48 0.77 -16.14
C LEU A 162 19.46 1.98 -17.08
N THR A 163 18.40 2.81 -17.05
CA THR A 163 18.34 4.05 -17.86
C THR A 163 19.44 5.06 -17.49
N ALA A 164 19.90 5.02 -16.23
CA ALA A 164 20.94 5.89 -15.67
C ALA A 164 22.36 5.34 -15.86
N LEU A 165 22.53 4.11 -16.36
CA LEU A 165 23.85 3.56 -16.66
C LEU A 165 24.37 4.13 -17.98
N GLU A 166 25.07 5.27 -17.90
CA GLU A 166 25.74 5.90 -19.05
C GLU A 166 26.58 4.95 -19.92
N PRO A 167 27.39 4.02 -19.37
CA PRO A 167 28.19 3.11 -20.20
C PRO A 167 27.38 2.00 -20.88
N ALA A 168 26.09 1.85 -20.58
CA ALA A 168 25.28 0.79 -21.18
C ALA A 168 24.82 1.16 -22.62
N PRO A 169 24.77 0.17 -23.55
CA PRO A 169 24.23 0.36 -24.88
C PRO A 169 22.81 0.97 -24.88
N ALA A 170 22.50 1.79 -25.88
CA ALA A 170 21.20 2.48 -25.98
C ALA A 170 20.00 1.54 -25.93
N TRP A 171 20.11 0.32 -26.48
CA TRP A 171 19.04 -0.68 -26.44
C TRP A 171 18.78 -1.25 -25.03
N ILE A 172 19.81 -1.33 -24.17
CA ILE A 172 19.65 -1.72 -22.76
C ILE A 172 18.97 -0.59 -22.00
N ARG A 173 19.48 0.65 -22.17
CA ARG A 173 18.93 1.83 -21.49
C ARG A 173 17.48 2.07 -21.86
N TRP A 174 17.17 2.19 -23.15
CA TRP A 174 15.84 2.60 -23.60
C TRP A 174 14.90 1.41 -23.82
N GLY A 175 15.42 0.24 -24.22
CA GLY A 175 14.61 -0.96 -24.34
C GLY A 175 14.27 -1.55 -22.97
N ILE A 176 15.27 -2.11 -22.28
CA ILE A 176 15.05 -2.77 -20.99
C ILE A 176 14.72 -1.75 -19.90
N GLY A 177 15.48 -0.67 -19.81
CA GLY A 177 15.24 0.36 -18.80
C GLY A 177 13.91 1.10 -19.02
N GLY A 178 13.56 1.41 -20.27
CA GLY A 178 12.25 1.97 -20.62
C GLY A 178 11.09 1.04 -20.26
N ALA A 179 11.23 -0.27 -20.50
CA ALA A 179 10.22 -1.24 -20.07
C ALA A 179 10.09 -1.29 -18.54
N GLY A 180 11.22 -1.22 -17.82
CA GLY A 180 11.25 -1.10 -16.36
C GLY A 180 10.48 0.11 -15.85
N ILE A 181 10.68 1.29 -16.47
CA ILE A 181 9.92 2.51 -16.16
C ILE A 181 8.43 2.29 -16.39
N ALA A 182 8.03 1.75 -17.54
CA ALA A 182 6.62 1.55 -17.86
C ALA A 182 5.91 0.61 -16.86
N VAL A 183 6.56 -0.52 -16.53
CA VAL A 183 6.04 -1.50 -15.56
C VAL A 183 5.99 -0.89 -14.16
N GLY A 184 7.05 -0.20 -13.75
CA GLY A 184 7.12 0.47 -12.45
C GLY A 184 6.04 1.54 -12.31
N ALA A 185 5.84 2.39 -13.32
CA ALA A 185 4.82 3.43 -13.33
C ALA A 185 3.40 2.84 -13.29
N ALA A 186 3.13 1.78 -14.06
CA ALA A 186 1.83 1.11 -14.03
C ALA A 186 1.53 0.51 -12.64
N ALA A 187 2.53 -0.14 -12.02
CA ALA A 187 2.39 -0.66 -10.66
C ALA A 187 2.18 0.46 -9.63
N TRP A 188 2.88 1.58 -9.80
CA TRP A 188 2.76 2.75 -8.94
C TRP A 188 1.35 3.37 -9.00
N VAL A 189 0.76 3.47 -10.19
CA VAL A 189 -0.64 3.92 -10.39
C VAL A 189 -1.67 2.91 -9.87
N ALA A 190 -1.37 1.61 -9.96
CA ALA A 190 -2.24 0.56 -9.43
C ALA A 190 -2.27 0.53 -7.89
N TRP A 191 -1.25 1.09 -7.22
CA TRP A 191 -1.11 1.02 -5.77
C TRP A 191 -2.20 1.78 -4.99
N PRO A 192 -2.55 3.05 -5.32
CA PRO A 192 -3.71 3.71 -4.73
C PRO A 192 -5.02 2.96 -4.93
N TYR A 193 -5.20 2.33 -6.11
CA TYR A 193 -6.38 1.54 -6.41
C TYR A 193 -6.47 0.29 -5.52
N TRP A 194 -5.33 -0.36 -5.24
CA TRP A 194 -5.29 -1.45 -4.27
C TRP A 194 -5.75 -0.99 -2.88
N TYR A 195 -5.29 0.16 -2.39
CA TYR A 195 -5.73 0.70 -1.09
C TYR A 195 -7.23 1.04 -1.08
N PHE A 196 -7.78 1.53 -2.18
CA PHE A 196 -9.22 1.76 -2.31
C PHE A 196 -10.01 0.44 -2.18
N LEU A 197 -9.58 -0.61 -2.88
CA LEU A 197 -10.21 -1.92 -2.79
C LEU A 197 -10.06 -2.55 -1.39
N ALA A 198 -8.89 -2.38 -0.76
CA ALA A 198 -8.66 -2.80 0.61
C ALA A 198 -9.60 -2.06 1.58
N GLY A 199 -9.78 -0.74 1.44
CA GLY A 199 -10.72 0.06 2.22
C GLY A 199 -12.15 -0.43 2.08
N ARG A 200 -12.61 -0.66 0.85
CA ARG A 200 -13.93 -1.26 0.57
C ARG A 200 -14.09 -2.61 1.24
N HIS A 201 -13.09 -3.46 1.11
CA HIS A 201 -13.14 -4.80 1.67
C HIS A 201 -13.21 -4.80 3.21
N LEU A 202 -12.37 -3.99 3.86
CA LEU A 202 -12.29 -3.87 5.32
C LEU A 202 -13.50 -3.12 5.95
N SER A 203 -14.31 -2.45 5.13
CA SER A 203 -15.50 -1.71 5.60
C SER A 203 -16.77 -2.57 5.71
N HIS A 204 -16.78 -3.80 5.18
CA HIS A 204 -18.02 -4.57 5.07
C HIS A 204 -18.55 -5.06 6.43
N VAL A 205 -19.83 -4.75 6.69
CA VAL A 205 -20.60 -5.17 7.86
C VAL A 205 -20.91 -6.68 7.78
N PRO A 206 -20.89 -7.42 8.89
CA PRO A 206 -21.32 -8.82 8.91
C PRO A 206 -22.71 -8.98 8.31
N ARG A 207 -22.90 -9.98 7.44
CA ARG A 207 -24.23 -10.57 7.32
C ARG A 207 -24.46 -11.29 8.65
N GLU A 208 -25.40 -10.80 9.45
CA GLU A 208 -26.00 -11.63 10.49
C GLU A 208 -26.37 -12.96 9.85
N VAL A 209 -25.74 -14.04 10.31
CA VAL A 209 -26.23 -15.39 10.03
C VAL A 209 -27.57 -15.47 10.72
N ARG A 210 -28.65 -15.22 9.97
CA ARG A 210 -30.03 -15.53 10.35
C ARG A 210 -30.13 -17.04 10.48
N GLY A 211 -29.67 -17.57 11.61
CA GLY A 211 -29.50 -19.01 11.80
C GLY A 211 -29.44 -19.39 13.28
N GLY A 212 -30.61 -19.40 13.91
CA GLY A 212 -30.89 -20.35 15.00
C GLY A 212 -30.41 -19.99 16.39
N VAL A 213 -31.02 -18.98 17.02
CA VAL A 213 -31.25 -19.08 18.47
C VAL A 213 -32.71 -19.49 18.65
N PRO A 214 -33.02 -20.75 19.05
CA PRO A 214 -34.37 -21.11 19.42
C PRO A 214 -34.75 -20.22 20.62
N ARG A 215 -35.78 -19.38 20.45
CA ARG A 215 -36.37 -18.67 21.59
C ARG A 215 -36.77 -19.71 22.64
N PRO A 216 -36.43 -19.51 23.92
CA PRO A 216 -36.89 -20.40 24.97
C PRO A 216 -38.43 -20.38 24.98
N ARG A 217 -39.02 -21.56 24.78
CA ARG A 217 -40.46 -21.78 24.79
C ARG A 217 -40.97 -21.33 26.15
N ARG A 218 -41.68 -20.20 26.22
CA ARG A 218 -42.38 -19.77 27.45
C ARG A 218 -43.30 -20.92 27.88
N ARG A 219 -42.96 -21.56 28.99
CA ARG A 219 -43.81 -22.54 29.65
C ARG A 219 -44.98 -21.74 30.24
N ASN A 220 -46.16 -21.87 29.64
CA ASN A 220 -47.39 -21.37 30.23
C ASN A 220 -47.60 -22.12 31.55
N ILE A 221 -47.31 -21.46 32.67
CA ILE A 221 -47.78 -21.88 33.97
C ILE A 221 -49.21 -21.37 34.04
N GLY A 222 -50.15 -22.20 33.60
CA GLY A 222 -51.56 -22.01 33.89
C GLY A 222 -51.78 -22.26 35.37
N ALA A 223 -51.98 -21.19 36.13
CA ALA A 223 -52.66 -21.25 37.41
C ALA A 223 -54.14 -21.53 37.12
N GLY A 224 -54.65 -22.63 37.66
CA GLY A 224 -56.07 -22.98 37.66
C GLY A 224 -56.39 -23.60 39.00
N TYR A 225 -57.18 -22.86 39.78
CA TYR A 225 -57.81 -23.25 41.04
C TYR A 225 -58.80 -24.40 40.84
#